data_AF-A0A497FQ35-F1
#
_entry.id   AF-A0A497FQ35-F1
#
_cell.length_a   1.000
_cell.length_b   1.000
_cell.length_c   1.000
_cell.angle_alpha   90.00
_cell.angle_beta   90.00
_cell.angle_gamma   90.00
#
_symmetry.space_group_name_H-M   'P 1'
#
loop_
_entity.id
_entity.type
_entity.pdbx_description
1 polymer ?
#
loop_
_entity_poly.entity_id
_entity_poly.type
_entity_poly.pdbx_seq_one_letter_code
_entity_poly.pdbx_strand_id
1 'polypeptide(L)'
;MKKNYPRNSDLRKAILTVLSSNIFLTPDDFPEEVIKTLERNGFYTGLVNTKRIWRIYEKMVRKGEIYDILDVVTEDKEGRRLRKI
;
A
#
# COMPACT_ATOMS: atom_id res chain seq x y z
N MET A 1 -18.84 -12.45 -14.86
CA MET A 1 -18.12 -13.15 -13.75
C MET A 1 -18.02 -12.20 -12.56
N LYS A 2 -18.27 -12.70 -11.33
CA LYS A 2 -18.12 -11.89 -10.11
C LYS A 2 -16.63 -11.73 -9.81
N LYS A 3 -16.11 -10.50 -9.85
CA LYS A 3 -14.74 -10.20 -9.43
C LYS A 3 -14.61 -10.43 -7.92
N ASN A 4 -13.54 -11.09 -7.50
CA ASN A 4 -13.29 -11.32 -6.08
C ASN A 4 -12.82 -10.03 -5.40
N TYR A 5 -13.22 -9.83 -4.14
CA TYR A 5 -12.68 -8.74 -3.32
C TYR A 5 -11.27 -9.10 -2.83
N PRO A 6 -10.29 -8.18 -2.90
CA PRO A 6 -8.92 -8.51 -2.59
C PRO A 6 -8.69 -8.66 -1.08
N ARG A 7 -7.99 -9.74 -0.72
CA ARG A 7 -7.51 -10.01 0.63
C ARG A 7 -6.25 -9.19 0.92
N ASN A 8 -5.79 -9.20 2.16
CA ASN A 8 -4.58 -8.45 2.53
C ASN A 8 -3.33 -8.98 1.80
N SER A 9 -3.26 -10.27 1.50
CA SER A 9 -2.19 -10.85 0.68
C SER A 9 -2.14 -10.24 -0.73
N ASP A 10 -3.31 -9.96 -1.30
CA ASP A 10 -3.42 -9.41 -2.65
C ASP A 10 -3.02 -7.93 -2.67
N LEU A 11 -3.42 -7.17 -1.66
CA LEU A 11 -2.96 -5.78 -1.48
C LEU A 11 -1.45 -5.72 -1.29
N ARG A 12 -0.86 -6.60 -0.48
CA ARG A 12 0.60 -6.66 -0.30
C ARG A 12 1.34 -6.91 -1.63
N LYS A 13 0.85 -7.86 -2.42
CA LYS A 13 1.41 -8.14 -3.74
C LYS A 13 1.30 -6.93 -4.66
N ALA A 14 0.12 -6.29 -4.72
CA ALA A 14 -0.08 -5.09 -5.52
C ALA A 14 0.84 -3.93 -5.09
N ILE A 15 1.01 -3.71 -3.78
CA ILE A 15 1.94 -2.71 -3.23
C ILE A 15 3.37 -3.00 -3.68
N LEU A 16 3.86 -4.24 -3.55
CA LEU A 16 5.19 -4.62 -4.01
C LEU A 16 5.37 -4.38 -5.52
N THR A 17 4.38 -4.78 -6.32
CA THR A 17 4.39 -4.55 -7.77
C THR A 17 4.51 -3.07 -8.09
N VAL A 18 3.68 -2.22 -7.49
CA VAL A 18 3.68 -0.77 -7.70
C VAL A 18 5.05 -0.17 -7.33
N LEU A 19 5.56 -0.46 -6.13
CA LEU A 19 6.85 0.04 -5.66
C LEU A 19 8.02 -0.43 -6.53
N SER A 20 7.97 -1.64 -7.08
CA SER A 20 9.02 -2.17 -7.95
C SER A 20 8.98 -1.66 -9.40
N SER A 21 7.85 -1.09 -9.81
CA SER A 21 7.57 -0.78 -11.22
C SER A 21 7.59 0.71 -11.56
N ASN A 22 7.52 1.59 -10.54
CA ASN A 22 7.50 3.03 -10.74
C ASN A 22 8.46 3.73 -9.76
N ILE A 23 9.60 4.19 -10.28
CA ILE A 23 10.62 4.92 -9.51
C ILE A 23 10.17 6.35 -9.17
N PHE A 24 9.26 6.93 -9.96
CA PHE A 24 8.75 8.30 -9.76
C PHE A 24 7.43 8.33 -9.00
N LEU A 25 7.09 7.24 -8.31
CA LEU A 25 5.85 7.12 -7.57
C LEU A 25 5.84 8.08 -6.37
N THR A 26 4.85 8.96 -6.32
CA THR A 26 4.64 9.85 -5.17
C THR A 26 3.68 9.22 -4.15
N PRO A 27 3.70 9.66 -2.88
CA PRO A 27 2.71 9.25 -1.89
C PRO A 27 1.26 9.52 -2.33
N ASP A 28 0.99 10.62 -3.02
CA ASP A 28 -0.36 10.99 -3.45
C ASP A 28 -0.90 10.06 -4.53
N ASP A 29 -0.03 9.64 -5.46
CA ASP A 29 -0.39 8.72 -6.56
C ASP A 29 -0.47 7.26 -6.10
N PHE A 30 0.24 6.90 -5.03
CA PHE A 30 0.40 5.52 -4.58
C PHE A 30 -0.91 4.74 -4.39
N PRO A 31 -1.93 5.27 -3.68
CA PRO A 31 -3.19 4.55 -3.49
C PRO A 31 -3.90 4.24 -4.80
N GLU A 32 -3.88 5.19 -5.74
CA GLU A 32 -4.53 5.03 -7.05
C GLU A 32 -3.84 3.95 -7.88
N GLU A 33 -2.50 3.95 -7.91
CA GLU A 33 -1.73 2.94 -8.66
C GLU A 33 -1.88 1.53 -8.07
N VAL A 34 -2.02 1.40 -6.75
CA VAL A 34 -2.36 0.12 -6.10
C VAL A 34 -3.76 -0.36 -6.51
N ILE A 35 -4.74 0.54 -6.57
CA ILE A 35 -6.11 0.22 -7.02
C ILE A 35 -6.08 -0.25 -8.48
N LYS A 36 -5.44 0.50 -9.38
CA LYS A 36 -5.30 0.13 -10.80
C LYS A 36 -4.63 -1.24 -10.95
N THR A 37 -3.61 -1.52 -10.16
CA THR A 37 -2.92 -2.81 -10.18
C THR A 37 -3.84 -3.96 -9.74
N LEU A 38 -4.66 -3.77 -8.71
CA LEU A 38 -5.67 -4.75 -8.30
C LEU A 38 -6.75 -4.97 -9.37
N GLU A 39 -7.20 -3.90 -10.02
CA GLU A 39 -8.21 -3.98 -11.08
C GLU A 39 -7.71 -4.72 -12.32
N ARG A 40 -6.46 -4.44 -12.74
CA ARG A 40 -5.75 -5.16 -13.81
C ARG A 40 -5.62 -6.64 -13.48
N ASN A 41 -5.43 -6.98 -12.21
CA ASN A 41 -5.41 -8.36 -11.71
C ASN A 41 -6.81 -8.97 -11.52
N GLY A 42 -7.88 -8.30 -11.96
CA GLY A 42 -9.23 -8.84 -11.97
C GLY A 42 -9.98 -8.75 -10.63
N PHE A 43 -9.48 -7.99 -9.66
CA PHE A 43 -10.16 -7.80 -8.38
C PHE A 43 -11.24 -6.72 -8.43
N TYR A 44 -12.22 -6.83 -7.53
CA TYR A 44 -13.21 -5.78 -7.26
C TYR A 44 -12.67 -4.84 -6.19
N THR A 45 -12.46 -3.57 -6.56
CA THR A 45 -11.81 -2.53 -5.75
C THR A 45 -12.77 -1.52 -5.15
N GLY A 46 -14.07 -1.59 -5.44
CA GLY A 46 -15.05 -0.57 -5.01
C GLY A 46 -15.18 -0.37 -3.50
N LEU A 47 -14.63 -1.27 -2.68
CA LEU A 47 -14.55 -1.14 -1.21
C LEU A 47 -13.11 -1.06 -0.69
N VAL A 48 -12.11 -0.92 -1.56
CA VAL A 48 -10.71 -0.70 -1.17
C VAL A 48 -10.49 0.80 -1.04
N ASN A 49 -10.39 1.27 0.20
CA ASN A 49 -10.11 2.68 0.47
C ASN A 49 -8.61 2.95 0.68
N THR A 50 -8.23 4.21 0.50
CA THR A 50 -6.86 4.71 0.68
C THR A 50 -6.30 4.36 2.06
N LYS A 51 -7.11 4.49 3.12
CA LYS A 51 -6.72 4.14 4.49
C LYS A 51 -6.29 2.67 4.63
N ARG A 52 -6.97 1.74 3.94
CA ARG A 52 -6.63 0.31 3.98
C ARG A 52 -5.29 0.05 3.31
N ILE A 53 -5.01 0.71 2.19
CA ILE A 53 -3.74 0.58 1.46
C ILE A 53 -2.59 1.07 2.33
N TRP A 54 -2.69 2.30 2.87
CA TRP A 54 -1.68 2.87 3.76
C TRP A 54 -1.44 2.03 5.00
N ARG A 55 -2.50 1.52 5.65
CA ARG A 55 -2.35 0.64 6.81
C ARG A 55 -1.58 -0.65 6.48
N ILE A 56 -1.74 -1.18 5.27
CA ILE A 56 -0.97 -2.38 4.86
C ILE A 56 0.47 -2.00 4.55
N TYR A 57 0.71 -0.92 3.82
CA TYR A 57 2.04 -0.39 3.55
C TYR A 57 2.82 -0.14 4.85
N GLU A 58 2.26 0.64 5.78
CA GLU A 58 2.86 0.93 7.08
C GLU A 58 3.19 -0.36 7.84
N LYS A 59 2.26 -1.34 7.83
CA LYS A 59 2.49 -2.63 8.48
C LYS A 59 3.63 -3.42 7.84
N MET A 60 3.82 -3.31 6.52
CA MET A 60 4.94 -3.96 5.83
C MET A 60 6.26 -3.29 6.21
N VAL A 61 6.31 -1.95 6.18
CA VAL A 61 7.49 -1.16 6.59
C VAL A 61 7.89 -1.47 8.03
N ARG A 62 6.97 -1.34 8.98
CA ARG A 62 7.24 -1.57 10.42
C ARG A 62 7.65 -3.00 10.76
N LYS A 63 7.36 -3.96 9.89
CA LYS A 63 7.79 -5.35 10.05
C LYS A 63 9.14 -5.66 9.41
N GLY A 64 9.74 -4.69 8.71
CA GLY A 64 10.91 -4.91 7.87
C GLY A 64 10.62 -5.77 6.64
N GLU A 65 9.35 -5.92 6.23
CA GLU A 65 8.99 -6.62 4.98
C GLU A 65 9.43 -5.80 3.75
N ILE A 66 9.42 -4.47 3.86
CA ILE A 66 9.92 -3.50 2.86
C ILE A 66 10.57 -2.30 3.57
N TYR A 67 11.42 -1.55 2.86
CA TYR A 67 11.86 -0.22 3.31
C TYR A 67 10.74 0.83 3.13
N ASP A 68 10.83 1.94 3.85
CA ASP A 68 9.92 3.08 3.66
C ASP A 68 10.29 3.87 2.39
N ILE A 69 10.01 3.29 1.23
CA ILE A 69 10.35 3.86 -0.08
C ILE A 69 9.69 5.23 -0.30
N LEU A 70 8.50 5.43 0.27
CA LEU A 70 7.72 6.66 0.12
C LEU A 70 8.05 7.71 1.19
N ASP A 71 8.93 7.40 2.16
CA ASP A 71 9.33 8.29 3.26
C ASP A 71 8.15 8.91 4.03
N VAL A 72 7.08 8.13 4.25
CA VAL A 72 5.86 8.58 4.93
C VAL A 72 5.63 7.93 6.29
N VAL A 73 6.38 6.89 6.62
CA VAL A 73 6.37 6.22 7.92
C VAL A 73 7.42 6.88 8.78
N THR A 74 7.09 8.04 9.33
CA THR A 74 7.95 8.70 10.32
C THR A 74 8.11 7.80 11.55
N GLU A 75 9.31 7.29 11.74
CA GLU A 75 9.77 6.86 13.06
C GLU A 75 10.04 8.15 13.86
N ASP A 76 9.54 8.25 15.09
CA ASP A 76 10.30 9.08 16.03
C ASP A 76 11.64 8.37 16.28
N LYS A 77 12.69 9.12 16.61
CA LYS A 77 14.05 8.59 16.85
C LYS A 77 14.13 7.56 18.01
N GLU A 78 13.01 7.21 18.63
CA GLU A 78 12.88 6.39 19.84
C GLU A 78 11.86 5.25 19.70
N GLY A 79 11.37 4.96 18.49
CA GLY A 79 10.46 3.84 18.21
C GLY A 79 9.05 3.98 18.80
N ARG A 80 8.60 5.18 19.16
CA ARG A 80 7.25 5.45 19.67
C ARG A 80 6.32 6.02 18.58
N ARG A 81 5.03 5.95 18.92
CA ARG A 81 3.91 5.93 17.98
C ARG A 81 3.48 7.36 17.61
N LEU A 82 3.93 7.89 16.48
CA LEU A 82 3.33 9.11 15.92
C LEU A 82 2.10 8.72 15.09
N ARG A 83 0.92 9.11 15.58
CA ARG A 83 -0.27 9.16 14.72
C ARG A 83 -0.23 10.47 13.97
N LYS A 84 -0.23 10.42 12.64
CA LYS A 84 -1.06 11.30 11.84
C LYS A 84 -1.44 10.62 10.53
N ILE A 85 -2.76 10.59 10.31
CA ILE A 85 -3.42 10.22 9.05
C ILE A 85 -3.58 11.54 8.28
#